data_AF-A0A5E4M6V0-F1
#
_entry.id   AF-A0A5E4M6V0-F1
#
_cell.length_a   1.000
_cell.length_b   1.000
_cell.length_c   1.000
_cell.angle_alpha   90.00
_cell.angle_beta   90.00
_cell.angle_gamma   90.00
#
_symmetry.space_group_name_H-M   'P 1'
#
loop_
_entity.id
_entity.type
_entity.pdbx_description
1 polymer ?
#
loop_
_entity_poly.entity_id
_entity_poly.type
_entity_poly.pdbx_seq_one_letter_code
_entity_poly.pdbx_strand_id
1 'polypeptide(L)'
;MSGKISGLIARIRNIIPSVTWHHCCIHREAMVSKKIPTKLKEVLDEAVKIVKFIKAKSLNSRLFEQLCKDMDSEHYQLLLHFEIRWVSRGKVLSRLFELRHEVRLFFIEHKSSFTLSERLNDFSWLAS
;
A
#
# COMPACT_ATOMS: atom_id res chain seq x y z
N MET A 1 15.85 2.26 -26.23
CA MET A 1 15.13 3.09 -27.23
C MET A 1 14.86 4.46 -26.64
N SER A 2 15.83 5.39 -26.69
CA SER A 2 15.72 6.70 -26.01
C SER A 2 15.72 7.89 -26.98
N GLY A 3 16.05 7.66 -28.27
CA GLY A 3 16.21 8.74 -29.26
C GLY A 3 14.95 9.56 -29.54
N LYS A 4 13.75 8.95 -29.54
CA LYS A 4 12.47 9.67 -29.76
C LYS A 4 12.06 10.59 -28.61
N ILE A 5 12.51 10.30 -27.39
CA ILE A 5 12.03 11.00 -26.18
C ILE A 5 13.00 12.12 -25.78
N SER A 6 14.28 12.01 -26.13
CA SER A 6 15.31 13.03 -25.84
C SER A 6 14.95 14.43 -26.36
N GLY A 7 14.39 14.54 -27.56
CA GLY A 7 13.97 15.83 -28.14
C GLY A 7 12.81 16.48 -27.38
N LEU A 8 11.85 15.67 -26.92
CA LEU A 8 10.73 16.14 -26.10
C LEU A 8 11.23 16.61 -24.72
N ILE A 9 12.12 15.83 -24.08
CA ILE A 9 12.72 16.20 -22.78
C ILE A 9 13.45 17.54 -22.86
N ALA A 10 14.21 17.76 -23.93
CA ALA A 10 14.93 19.03 -24.14
C ALA A 10 13.96 20.22 -24.23
N ARG A 11 12.86 20.09 -24.97
CA ARG A 11 11.84 21.14 -25.07
C ARG A 11 11.15 21.42 -23.75
N ILE A 12 10.81 20.38 -22.97
CA ILE A 12 10.18 20.56 -21.65
C ILE A 12 11.16 21.23 -20.68
N ARG A 13 12.45 20.88 -20.71
CA ARG A 13 13.49 21.52 -19.88
C ARG A 13 13.70 23.00 -20.20
N ASN A 14 13.51 23.41 -21.45
CA ASN A 14 13.59 24.84 -21.82
C ASN A 14 12.46 25.67 -21.18
N ILE A 15 11.29 25.06 -20.95
CA ILE A 15 10.15 25.74 -20.31
C ILE A 15 10.25 25.61 -18.79
N ILE A 16 10.66 24.44 -18.29
CA ILE A 16 10.75 24.11 -16.87
C ILE A 16 12.13 23.50 -16.59
N PRO A 17 13.16 24.34 -16.29
CA PRO A 17 14.53 23.86 -16.08
C PRO A 17 14.68 22.87 -14.93
N SER A 18 13.78 22.94 -13.95
CA SER A 18 13.76 22.04 -12.78
C SER A 18 13.17 20.66 -13.06
N VAL A 19 12.66 20.38 -14.27
CA VAL A 19 11.99 19.11 -14.57
C VAL A 19 12.98 17.94 -14.57
N THR A 20 12.73 16.98 -13.69
CA THR A 20 13.51 15.73 -13.63
C THR A 20 12.90 14.68 -14.56
N TRP A 21 13.69 14.17 -15.49
CA TRP A 21 13.27 13.06 -16.36
C TRP A 21 13.80 11.73 -15.81
N HIS A 22 12.93 10.72 -15.76
CA HIS A 22 13.30 9.38 -15.33
C HIS A 22 13.07 8.40 -16.47
N HIS A 23 14.12 7.68 -16.88
CA HIS A 23 14.06 6.75 -17.99
C HIS A 23 13.13 5.55 -17.73
N CYS A 24 13.09 5.06 -16.48
CA CYS A 24 12.22 3.96 -16.08
C CYS A 24 11.81 4.11 -14.62
N CYS A 25 10.52 4.36 -14.37
CA CYS A 25 9.97 4.47 -13.02
C CYS A 25 10.20 3.19 -12.19
N ILE A 26 10.14 2.01 -12.83
CA ILE A 26 10.36 0.71 -12.18
C ILE A 26 11.79 0.62 -11.63
N HIS A 27 12.79 1.04 -12.41
CA HIS A 27 14.18 1.04 -11.96
C HIS A 27 14.40 2.00 -10.79
N ARG A 28 13.76 3.18 -10.83
CA ARG A 28 13.82 4.14 -9.71
C ARG A 28 13.17 3.58 -8.46
N GLU A 29 12.01 2.95 -8.57
CA GLU A 29 11.34 2.29 -7.45
C GLU A 29 12.24 1.21 -6.82
N ALA A 30 12.93 0.40 -7.63
CA ALA A 30 13.86 -0.62 -7.15
C ALA A 30 15.11 -0.04 -6.47
N MET A 31 15.56 1.15 -6.87
CA MET A 31 16.64 1.85 -6.16
C MET A 31 16.17 2.44 -4.84
N VAL A 32 14.97 3.06 -4.82
CA VAL A 32 14.39 3.62 -3.60
C VAL A 32 14.14 2.51 -2.58
N SER A 33 13.60 1.36 -3.00
CA SER A 33 13.34 0.22 -2.10
C SER A 33 14.58 -0.31 -1.38
N LYS A 34 15.78 -0.08 -1.91
CA LYS A 34 17.05 -0.47 -1.27
C LYS A 34 17.49 0.49 -0.16
N LYS A 35 17.00 1.72 -0.15
CA LYS A 35 17.41 2.80 0.77
C LYS A 35 16.37 3.12 1.85
N ILE A 36 15.35 2.29 1.97
CA ILE A 36 14.23 2.54 2.88
C ILE A 36 14.65 2.22 4.32
N PRO A 37 14.26 3.04 5.31
CA PRO A 37 14.46 2.71 6.71
C PRO A 37 13.85 1.35 7.05
N THR A 38 14.57 0.53 7.79
CA THR A 38 14.14 -0.83 8.17
C THR A 38 12.75 -0.83 8.80
N LYS A 39 12.47 0.15 9.67
CA LYS A 39 11.17 0.29 10.33
C LYS A 39 10.02 0.48 9.35
N LEU A 40 10.18 1.35 8.35
CA LEU A 40 9.17 1.59 7.32
C LEU A 40 8.94 0.34 6.45
N LYS A 41 10.02 -0.40 6.16
CA LYS A 41 9.92 -1.67 5.44
C LYS A 41 9.10 -2.69 6.24
N GLU A 42 9.34 -2.81 7.54
CA GLU A 42 8.60 -3.71 8.42
C GLU A 42 7.09 -3.39 8.43
N VAL A 43 6.73 -2.12 8.61
CA VAL A 43 5.32 -1.67 8.60
C VAL A 43 4.62 -2.07 7.30
N LEU A 44 5.28 -1.90 6.16
CA LEU A 44 4.71 -2.27 4.86
C LEU A 44 4.63 -3.78 4.65
N ASP A 45 5.63 -4.53 5.10
CA ASP A 45 5.59 -5.99 5.07
C ASP A 45 4.42 -6.52 5.93
N GLU A 46 4.20 -5.94 7.11
CA GLU A 46 3.09 -6.27 7.99
C GLU A 46 1.72 -5.89 7.38
N ALA A 47 1.60 -4.71 6.79
CA ALA A 47 0.38 -4.27 6.10
C ALA A 47 0.00 -5.23 4.97
N VAL A 48 0.98 -5.65 4.15
CA VAL A 48 0.75 -6.66 3.10
C VAL A 48 0.28 -7.99 3.70
N LYS A 49 0.87 -8.44 4.82
CA LYS A 49 0.44 -9.67 5.50
C LYS A 49 -1.01 -9.59 6.01
N ILE A 50 -1.40 -8.46 6.60
CA ILE A 50 -2.78 -8.23 7.06
C ILE A 50 -3.76 -8.33 5.89
N VAL A 51 -3.50 -7.60 4.80
CA VAL A 51 -4.38 -7.61 3.62
C VAL A 51 -4.41 -8.99 2.97
N LYS A 52 -3.27 -9.67 2.88
CA LYS A 52 -3.18 -11.03 2.34
C LYS A 52 -4.00 -12.01 3.17
N PHE A 53 -4.02 -11.89 4.50
CA PHE A 53 -4.84 -12.76 5.36
C PHE A 53 -6.34 -12.61 5.07
N ILE A 54 -6.83 -11.37 5.01
CA ILE A 54 -8.24 -11.08 4.72
C ILE A 54 -8.59 -11.54 3.30
N LYS A 55 -7.71 -11.32 2.33
CA LYS A 55 -7.96 -11.65 0.92
C LYS A 55 -7.63 -13.08 0.52
N ALA A 56 -6.99 -13.87 1.39
CA ALA A 56 -6.66 -15.27 1.12
C ALA A 56 -7.92 -16.16 0.98
N LYS A 57 -9.01 -15.81 1.67
CA LYS A 57 -10.28 -16.53 1.59
C LYS A 57 -11.34 -15.64 0.95
N SER A 58 -12.04 -16.17 -0.05
CA SER A 58 -13.14 -15.46 -0.72
C SER A 58 -14.25 -15.08 0.25
N LEU A 59 -14.56 -15.94 1.22
CA LEU A 59 -15.51 -15.66 2.29
C LEU A 59 -15.08 -14.45 3.13
N ASN A 60 -13.84 -14.41 3.59
CA ASN A 60 -13.30 -13.29 4.37
C ASN A 60 -13.39 -11.98 3.59
N SER A 61 -13.08 -12.00 2.28
CA SER A 61 -13.20 -10.80 1.44
C SER A 61 -14.64 -10.31 1.33
N ARG A 62 -15.61 -11.21 1.18
CA ARG A 62 -17.04 -10.87 1.12
C ARG A 62 -17.57 -10.35 2.46
N LEU A 63 -17.19 -10.98 3.57
CA LEU A 63 -17.58 -10.56 4.91
C LEU A 63 -16.98 -9.19 5.24
N PHE A 64 -15.71 -8.97 4.92
CA PHE A 64 -15.07 -7.67 5.06
C PHE A 64 -15.75 -6.60 4.20
N GLU A 65 -16.09 -6.90 2.94
CA GLU A 65 -16.81 -5.95 2.09
C GLU A 65 -18.19 -5.59 2.65
N GLN A 66 -18.91 -6.56 3.19
CA GLN A 66 -20.20 -6.30 3.85
C GLN A 66 -20.01 -5.42 5.08
N LEU A 67 -19.02 -5.71 5.92
CA LEU A 67 -18.70 -4.90 7.10
C LEU A 67 -18.39 -3.44 6.72
N CYS A 68 -17.60 -3.22 5.67
CA CYS A 68 -17.32 -1.86 5.19
C CYS A 68 -18.58 -1.13 4.70
N LYS A 69 -19.55 -1.85 4.10
CA LYS A 69 -20.83 -1.24 3.69
C LYS A 69 -21.69 -0.89 4.90
N ASP A 70 -21.75 -1.79 5.88
CA ASP A 70 -22.53 -1.59 7.11
C ASP A 70 -21.98 -0.42 7.95
N MET A 71 -20.68 -0.15 7.84
CA MET A 71 -20.01 0.98 8.48
C MET A 71 -19.99 2.28 7.65
N ASP A 72 -20.62 2.29 6.47
CA ASP A 72 -20.61 3.42 5.53
C ASP A 72 -19.20 3.92 5.19
N SER A 73 -18.25 2.99 5.04
CA SER A 73 -16.85 3.32 4.73
C SER A 73 -16.72 3.88 3.30
N GLU A 74 -15.73 4.78 3.10
CA GLU A 74 -15.40 5.30 1.75
C GLU A 74 -14.96 4.19 0.77
N HIS A 75 -14.42 3.10 1.30
CA HIS A 75 -13.94 1.97 0.51
C HIS A 75 -14.48 0.65 1.05
N TYR A 76 -14.90 -0.23 0.14
CA TYR A 76 -15.44 -1.54 0.53
C TYR A 76 -14.46 -2.69 0.37
N GLN A 77 -13.24 -2.42 -0.12
CA GLN A 77 -12.26 -3.47 -0.42
C GLN A 77 -10.83 -3.01 -0.15
N LEU A 78 -10.05 -3.93 0.42
CA LEU A 78 -8.60 -3.81 0.53
C LEU A 78 -7.92 -4.10 -0.81
N LEU A 79 -6.82 -3.40 -1.07
CA LEU A 79 -6.01 -3.58 -2.28
C LEU A 79 -5.06 -4.78 -2.10
N LEU A 80 -5.25 -5.84 -2.88
CA LEU A 80 -4.23 -6.90 -2.97
C LEU A 80 -3.28 -6.56 -4.13
N HIS A 81 -2.11 -6.03 -3.80
CA HIS A 81 -1.04 -5.86 -4.77
C HIS A 81 0.10 -6.83 -4.46
N PHE A 82 0.57 -7.54 -5.49
CA PHE A 82 1.73 -8.41 -5.39
C PHE A 82 2.99 -7.61 -5.05
N GLU A 83 3.88 -8.24 -4.30
CA GLU A 83 5.08 -7.74 -3.61
C GLU A 83 6.09 -6.94 -4.44
N ILE A 84 5.85 -6.81 -5.75
CA ILE A 84 6.83 -6.46 -6.78
C ILE A 84 7.21 -4.97 -6.76
N ARG A 85 6.36 -4.08 -6.23
CA ARG A 85 6.60 -2.62 -6.28
C ARG A 85 6.39 -1.93 -4.94
N TRP A 86 7.37 -1.13 -4.53
CA TRP A 86 7.33 -0.33 -3.30
C TRP A 86 6.13 0.64 -3.29
N VAL A 87 5.88 1.32 -4.42
CA VAL A 87 4.76 2.28 -4.52
C VAL A 87 3.42 1.60 -4.33
N SER A 88 3.25 0.37 -4.82
CA SER A 88 2.01 -0.37 -4.57
C SER A 88 1.86 -0.78 -3.11
N ARG A 89 2.95 -1.09 -2.39
CA ARG A 89 2.88 -1.37 -0.95
C ARG A 89 2.46 -0.14 -0.14
N GLY A 90 2.95 1.05 -0.52
CA GLY A 90 2.47 2.30 0.04
C GLY A 90 0.95 2.48 -0.10
N LYS A 91 0.40 2.21 -1.30
CA LYS A 91 -1.06 2.25 -1.53
C LYS A 91 -1.83 1.22 -0.70
N VAL A 92 -1.25 0.03 -0.50
CA VAL A 92 -1.84 -1.01 0.37
C VAL A 92 -1.94 -0.49 1.80
N LEU A 93 -0.86 0.12 2.32
CA LEU A 93 -0.86 0.70 3.67
C LEU A 93 -1.85 1.86 3.78
N SER A 94 -1.91 2.78 2.82
CA SER A 94 -2.88 3.88 2.83
C SER A 94 -4.31 3.35 2.90
N ARG A 95 -4.67 2.39 2.03
CA ARG A 95 -6.01 1.77 2.05
C ARG A 95 -6.30 1.04 3.36
N LEU A 96 -5.30 0.34 3.89
CA LEU A 96 -5.43 -0.36 5.16
C LEU A 96 -5.69 0.63 6.32
N PHE A 97 -5.04 1.79 6.29
CA PHE A 97 -5.20 2.83 7.30
C PHE A 97 -6.56 3.55 7.21
N GLU A 98 -7.03 3.82 5.99
CA GLU A 98 -8.39 4.31 5.71
C GLU A 98 -9.45 3.37 6.31
N LEU A 99 -9.24 2.05 6.17
CA LEU A 99 -10.15 1.01 6.65
C LEU A 99 -9.77 0.40 8.00
N ARG A 100 -8.97 1.10 8.82
CA ARG A 100 -8.39 0.52 10.05
C ARG A 100 -9.45 0.08 11.06
N HIS A 101 -10.60 0.75 11.11
CA HIS A 101 -11.65 0.46 12.08
C HIS A 101 -12.42 -0.81 11.70
N GLU A 102 -12.74 -0.94 10.43
CA GLU A 102 -13.35 -2.11 9.78
C GLU A 102 -12.43 -3.32 9.91
N VAL A 103 -11.14 -3.15 9.62
CA VAL A 103 -10.13 -4.22 9.76
C VAL A 103 -10.05 -4.67 11.21
N ARG A 104 -10.04 -3.75 12.17
CA ARG A 104 -10.02 -4.08 13.60
C ARG A 104 -11.28 -4.86 14.01
N LEU A 105 -12.46 -4.41 13.61
CA LEU A 105 -13.72 -5.09 13.90
C LEU A 105 -13.78 -6.49 13.28
N PHE A 106 -13.33 -6.63 12.03
CA PHE A 106 -13.24 -7.91 11.34
C PHE A 106 -12.45 -8.95 12.15
N PHE A 107 -11.28 -8.55 12.70
CA PHE A 107 -10.46 -9.46 13.51
C PHE A 107 -11.09 -9.79 14.87
N ILE A 108 -11.80 -8.84 15.50
CA ILE A 108 -12.50 -9.05 16.77
C ILE A 108 -13.64 -10.07 16.59
N GLU A 109 -14.50 -9.87 15.58
CA GLU A 109 -15.67 -10.72 15.35
C GLU A 109 -15.29 -12.14 14.95
N HIS A 110 -14.23 -12.29 14.16
CA HIS A 110 -13.86 -13.58 13.59
C HIS A 110 -12.85 -14.35 14.46
N LYS A 111 -12.64 -13.92 15.72
CA LYS A 111 -11.73 -14.52 16.74
C LYS A 111 -10.44 -15.07 16.13
N SER A 112 -9.91 -14.35 15.15
CA SER A 112 -8.80 -14.84 14.36
C SER A 112 -7.54 -14.58 15.17
N SER A 113 -6.82 -15.65 15.58
CA SER A 113 -5.50 -15.56 16.21
C SER A 113 -4.44 -15.09 15.21
N PHE A 114 -4.71 -13.97 14.55
CA PHE A 114 -3.78 -13.35 13.64
C PHE A 114 -2.90 -12.40 14.44
N THR A 115 -1.64 -12.78 14.61
CA THR A 115 -0.66 -12.12 15.48
C THR A 115 -0.48 -10.63 15.18
N LEU A 116 -0.74 -10.18 13.95
CA LEU A 116 -0.60 -8.76 13.58
C LEU A 116 -1.87 -7.92 13.79
N SER A 117 -2.98 -8.52 14.26
CA SER A 117 -4.19 -7.74 14.57
C SER A 117 -3.96 -6.72 15.70
N GLU A 118 -3.03 -7.00 16.62
CA GLU A 118 -2.66 -6.09 17.71
C GLU A 118 -1.95 -4.81 17.22
N ARG A 119 -1.26 -4.86 16.07
CA ARG A 119 -0.58 -3.69 15.48
C ARG A 119 -1.52 -2.56 15.12
N LEU A 120 -2.81 -2.87 14.89
CA LEU A 120 -3.84 -1.87 14.62
C LEU A 120 -4.16 -0.98 15.83
N ASN A 121 -3.67 -1.34 17.02
CA ASN A 121 -3.78 -0.53 18.24
C ASN A 121 -2.45 0.13 18.64
N ASP A 122 -1.35 -0.15 17.92
CA ASP A 122 -0.04 0.42 18.18
C ASP A 122 0.08 1.78 17.50
N PHE A 123 -0.08 2.87 18.26
CA PHE A 123 0.02 4.24 17.74
C PHE A 123 1.39 4.55 17.13
N SER A 124 2.46 3.90 17.60
CA SER A 124 3.81 4.08 17.02
C SER A 124 3.88 3.45 15.63
N TRP A 125 3.24 2.29 15.45
CA TRP A 125 3.09 1.65 14.13
C TRP A 125 2.20 2.48 13.18
N LEU A 126 1.12 3.06 13.70
CA LEU A 126 0.20 3.90 12.92
C LEU A 126 0.79 5.26 12.50
N ALA A 127 1.79 5.75 13.23
CA ALA A 127 2.45 7.04 12.99
C ALA A 127 3.79 6.94 12.24
N SER A 128 4.20 5.74 11.82
CA SER A 128 5.47 5.45 11.13
C SER A 128 5.44 5.75 9.63
#